data_AF-A0A8T6RFK7-F1
#
_entry.id   AF-A0A8T6RFK7-F1
#
_cell.length_a   1.000
_cell.length_b   1.000
_cell.length_c   1.000
_cell.angle_alpha   90.00
_cell.angle_beta   90.00
_cell.angle_gamma   90.00
#
_symmetry.space_group_name_H-M   'P 1'
#
loop_
_entity.id
_entity.type
_entity.pdbx_description
1 polymer ?
#
loop_
_entity_poly.entity_id
_entity_poly.type
_entity_poly.pdbx_seq_one_letter_code
_entity_poly.pdbx_strand_id
1 'polypeptide(L)'
;MVIDNEKERKSNKDRIYSIIELKKILKKILQKLNPSEKKAFTKNQMKKIINSTIGSLNIFHLPIITKYMDKYCEKCGNCCRNVKLINLTLEDLYRLKPIVKNIEELVYKKGGKYFFLKEPNQPCRFLENNLCIIYEHRPDVCRFFPFTSDPFKCQDQIPKIVNYSNCNFFDNLIVTIVIVKIKSILLEKTNPELLAKIEEYKKIIYPEAYEKRSKLNNQEIQQLIKNQSLLLDVLDDNFE
;
A
#
# COMPACT_ATOMS: atom_id res chain seq x y z
N MET A 1 -22.72 35.47 3.38
CA MET A 1 -21.27 35.20 3.53
C MET A 1 -21.06 33.70 3.44
N VAL A 2 -20.79 33.22 2.22
CA VAL A 2 -20.44 31.81 1.94
C VAL A 2 -18.92 31.73 2.08
N ILE A 3 -18.43 31.33 3.26
CA ILE A 3 -17.00 31.21 3.51
C ILE A 3 -16.55 29.83 3.01
N ASP A 4 -15.80 29.85 1.91
CA ASP A 4 -14.72 28.94 1.50
C ASP A 4 -14.85 27.42 1.79
N ASN A 5 -15.72 26.74 1.04
CA ASN A 5 -15.77 25.27 0.93
C ASN A 5 -14.79 24.68 -0.11
N GLU A 6 -13.96 25.49 -0.77
CA GLU A 6 -13.03 25.02 -1.81
C GLU A 6 -11.65 24.59 -1.27
N LYS A 7 -11.18 25.21 -0.16
CA LYS A 7 -9.89 24.85 0.46
C LYS A 7 -9.94 23.51 1.20
N GLU A 8 -11.04 23.21 1.91
CA GLU A 8 -11.24 21.90 2.56
C GLU A 8 -11.42 20.75 1.55
N ARG A 9 -12.09 21.00 0.42
CA ARG A 9 -12.25 20.00 -0.65
C ARG A 9 -10.93 19.69 -1.37
N LYS A 10 -10.01 20.65 -1.46
CA LYS A 10 -8.66 20.42 -1.99
C LYS A 10 -7.77 19.64 -1.01
N SER A 11 -7.80 19.95 0.30
CA SER A 11 -6.94 19.27 1.29
C SER A 11 -7.30 17.80 1.55
N ASN A 12 -8.55 17.40 1.31
CA ASN A 12 -9.00 16.01 1.47
C ASN A 12 -8.63 15.09 0.28
N LYS A 13 -8.30 15.65 -0.90
CA LYS A 13 -7.98 14.86 -2.10
C LYS A 13 -6.59 14.21 -2.04
N ASP A 14 -5.68 14.76 -1.25
CA ASP A 14 -4.29 14.30 -1.15
C ASP A 14 -4.08 13.29 0.00
N ARG A 15 -5.09 13.06 0.85
CA ARG A 15 -4.97 12.10 1.96
C ARG A 15 -5.16 10.67 1.47
N ILE A 16 -4.15 9.83 1.72
CA ILE A 16 -4.20 8.38 1.44
C ILE A 16 -5.29 7.69 2.29
N TYR A 17 -5.55 8.22 3.49
CA TYR A 17 -6.57 7.71 4.42
C TYR A 17 -7.46 8.83 4.94
N SER A 18 -8.74 8.54 5.03
CA SER A 18 -9.69 9.32 5.82
C SER A 18 -9.41 9.19 7.32
N ILE A 19 -9.89 10.15 8.11
CA ILE A 19 -9.80 10.12 9.58
C ILE A 19 -10.43 8.83 10.14
N ILE A 20 -11.53 8.37 9.55
CA ILE A 20 -12.25 7.16 9.95
C ILE A 20 -11.36 5.92 9.77
N GLU A 21 -10.66 5.82 8.65
CA GLU A 21 -9.76 4.69 8.36
C GLU A 21 -8.54 4.69 9.31
N LEU A 22 -7.98 5.86 9.61
CA LEU A 22 -6.88 5.96 10.57
C LEU A 22 -7.31 5.54 11.99
N LYS A 23 -8.53 5.91 12.43
CA LYS A 23 -9.09 5.43 13.70
C LYS A 23 -9.23 3.90 13.73
N LYS A 24 -9.68 3.30 12.62
CA LYS A 24 -9.79 1.84 12.46
C LYS A 24 -8.42 1.16 12.54
N ILE A 25 -7.41 1.70 11.85
CA ILE A 25 -6.03 1.20 11.86
C ILE A 25 -5.45 1.28 13.28
N LEU A 26 -5.61 2.43 13.96
CA LEU A 26 -5.15 2.62 15.33
C LEU A 26 -5.78 1.60 16.29
N LYS A 27 -7.09 1.38 16.20
CA LYS A 27 -7.79 0.37 16.99
C LYS A 27 -7.19 -1.03 16.78
N LYS A 28 -6.96 -1.43 15.52
CA LYS A 28 -6.33 -2.72 15.18
C LYS A 28 -4.90 -2.84 15.74
N ILE A 29 -4.10 -1.77 15.70
CA ILE A 29 -2.75 -1.74 16.27
C ILE A 29 -2.82 -1.94 17.79
N LEU A 30 -3.65 -1.16 18.49
CA LEU A 30 -3.80 -1.26 19.94
C LEU A 30 -4.32 -2.64 20.38
N GLN A 31 -5.14 -3.31 19.58
CA GLN A 31 -5.57 -4.68 19.89
C GLN A 31 -4.43 -5.71 19.80
N LYS A 32 -3.39 -5.45 19.00
CA LYS A 32 -2.24 -6.35 18.82
C LYS A 32 -1.08 -6.09 19.79
N LEU A 33 -1.09 -4.97 20.50
CA LEU A 33 -0.09 -4.64 21.51
C LEU A 33 -0.55 -5.14 22.89
N ASN A 34 0.39 -5.61 23.69
CA ASN A 34 0.15 -5.94 25.10
C ASN A 34 0.14 -4.64 25.97
N PRO A 35 -0.29 -4.71 27.25
CA PRO A 35 -0.39 -3.52 28.10
C PRO A 35 0.94 -2.77 28.31
N SER A 36 2.07 -3.47 28.43
CA SER A 36 3.37 -2.82 28.61
C SER A 36 3.85 -2.13 27.34
N GLU A 37 3.65 -2.76 26.17
CA GLU A 37 3.95 -2.18 24.86
C GLU A 37 3.13 -0.91 24.61
N LYS A 38 1.86 -0.88 25.03
CA LYS A 38 1.01 0.34 24.94
C LYS A 38 1.55 1.47 25.80
N LYS A 39 1.92 1.18 27.04
CA LYS A 39 2.45 2.18 28.00
C LYS A 39 3.82 2.72 27.61
N ALA A 40 4.59 1.98 26.80
CA ALA A 40 5.93 2.35 26.38
C ALA A 40 5.98 3.53 25.38
N PHE A 41 4.83 3.93 24.82
CA PHE A 41 4.75 5.03 23.86
C PHE A 41 3.68 6.03 24.26
N THR A 42 4.01 7.31 24.16
CA THR A 42 3.01 8.37 24.23
C THR A 42 2.15 8.37 22.97
N LYS A 43 0.95 8.95 23.08
CA LYS A 43 0.04 9.21 21.95
C LYS A 43 0.75 9.89 20.76
N ASN A 44 1.60 10.88 21.02
CA ASN A 44 2.35 11.59 19.98
C ASN A 44 3.42 10.71 19.32
N GLN A 45 4.11 9.86 20.09
CA GLN A 45 5.05 8.90 19.54
C GLN A 45 4.35 7.87 18.64
N MET A 46 3.20 7.35 19.07
CA MET A 46 2.39 6.42 18.26
C MET A 46 1.92 7.07 16.94
N LYS A 47 1.39 8.30 17.01
CA LYS A 47 1.02 9.07 15.81
C LYS A 47 2.20 9.21 14.85
N LYS A 48 3.38 9.59 15.35
CA LYS A 48 4.61 9.74 14.54
C LYS A 48 5.03 8.44 13.88
N ILE A 49 4.99 7.32 14.60
CA ILE A 49 5.32 5.99 14.05
C ILE A 49 4.34 5.60 12.94
N ILE A 50 3.03 5.76 13.16
CA ILE A 50 2.00 5.42 12.17
C ILE A 50 2.16 6.28 10.91
N ASN A 51 2.27 7.60 11.08
CA ASN A 51 2.36 8.55 9.97
C ASN A 51 3.63 8.32 9.15
N SER A 52 4.79 8.16 9.80
CA SER A 52 6.04 7.84 9.10
C SER A 52 5.97 6.50 8.37
N THR A 53 5.32 5.49 8.95
CA THR A 53 5.15 4.18 8.31
C THR A 53 4.29 4.30 7.04
N ILE A 54 3.14 4.98 7.13
CA ILE A 54 2.25 5.21 5.99
C ILE A 54 2.95 6.01 4.89
N GLY A 55 3.68 7.07 5.24
CA GLY A 55 4.45 7.87 4.27
C GLY A 55 5.57 7.08 3.58
N SER A 56 6.18 6.13 4.29
CA SER A 56 7.28 5.30 3.75
C SER A 56 6.82 4.15 2.84
N LEU A 57 5.52 3.86 2.78
CA LEU A 57 4.99 2.78 1.95
C LEU A 57 5.09 3.13 0.45
N ASN A 58 5.82 2.29 -0.29
CA ASN A 58 6.15 2.50 -1.69
C ASN A 58 6.44 1.17 -2.40
N ILE A 59 6.85 1.25 -3.67
CA ILE A 59 7.15 0.08 -4.53
C ILE A 59 8.22 -0.86 -3.96
N PHE A 60 9.12 -0.42 -3.08
CA PHE A 60 10.12 -1.31 -2.46
C PHE A 60 9.49 -2.32 -1.50
N HIS A 61 8.25 -2.10 -1.08
CA HIS A 61 7.48 -3.08 -0.31
C HIS A 61 6.86 -4.16 -1.20
N LEU A 62 6.87 -4.00 -2.53
CA LEU A 62 6.23 -4.92 -3.47
C LEU A 62 6.70 -6.36 -3.30
N PRO A 63 8.01 -6.70 -3.20
CA PRO A 63 8.43 -8.10 -3.06
C PRO A 63 7.89 -8.77 -1.78
N ILE A 64 7.81 -8.02 -0.68
CA ILE A 64 7.25 -8.51 0.58
C ILE A 64 5.73 -8.68 0.42
N ILE A 65 5.07 -7.69 -0.16
CA ILE A 65 3.63 -7.69 -0.39
C ILE A 65 3.22 -8.84 -1.32
N THR A 66 3.92 -9.07 -2.42
CA THR A 66 3.60 -10.14 -3.38
C THR A 66 3.90 -11.51 -2.80
N LYS A 67 5.03 -11.68 -2.10
CA LYS A 67 5.40 -12.94 -1.46
C LYS A 67 4.45 -13.34 -0.33
N TYR A 68 3.94 -12.37 0.42
CA TYR A 68 3.07 -12.62 1.57
C TYR A 68 1.65 -12.07 1.37
N MET A 69 1.18 -12.00 0.12
CA MET A 69 -0.11 -11.38 -0.22
C MET A 69 -1.27 -12.02 0.54
N ASP A 70 -1.27 -13.35 0.66
CA ASP A 70 -2.29 -14.12 1.38
C ASP A 70 -2.37 -13.78 2.87
N LYS A 71 -1.29 -13.27 3.48
CA LYS A 71 -1.28 -12.86 4.89
C LYS A 71 -2.08 -11.58 5.13
N TYR A 72 -2.20 -10.73 4.13
CA TYR A 72 -2.86 -9.43 4.23
C TYR A 72 -4.23 -9.42 3.52
N CYS A 73 -4.40 -10.26 2.50
CA CYS A 73 -5.61 -10.35 1.70
C CYS A 73 -6.68 -11.22 2.38
N GLU A 74 -7.84 -10.65 2.65
CA GLU A 74 -9.01 -11.37 3.20
C GLU A 74 -9.85 -12.07 2.11
N LYS A 75 -9.35 -12.12 0.86
CA LYS A 75 -10.04 -12.72 -0.30
C LYS A 75 -11.49 -12.21 -0.48
N CYS A 76 -11.68 -10.91 -0.20
CA CYS A 76 -13.01 -10.25 -0.24
C CYS A 76 -13.52 -9.92 -1.66
N GLY A 77 -12.70 -10.11 -2.71
CA GLY A 77 -13.08 -9.78 -4.09
C GLY A 77 -13.18 -8.28 -4.40
N ASN A 78 -12.87 -7.38 -3.46
CA ASN A 78 -13.02 -5.93 -3.67
C ASN A 78 -12.11 -5.36 -4.77
N CYS A 79 -10.97 -5.97 -5.07
CA CYS A 79 -10.17 -5.61 -6.24
C CYS A 79 -10.94 -5.86 -7.55
N CYS A 80 -11.65 -6.99 -7.66
CA CYS A 80 -12.49 -7.31 -8.82
C CYS A 80 -13.72 -6.39 -8.91
N ARG A 81 -14.27 -5.93 -7.78
CA ARG A 81 -15.43 -5.02 -7.73
C ARG A 81 -15.04 -3.57 -8.04
N ASN A 82 -13.97 -3.06 -7.42
CA ASN A 82 -13.67 -1.63 -7.40
C ASN A 82 -12.67 -1.15 -8.45
N VAL A 83 -11.81 -2.03 -9.00
CA VAL A 83 -10.89 -1.62 -10.08
C VAL A 83 -11.69 -1.34 -11.34
N LYS A 84 -11.81 -0.06 -11.73
CA LYS A 84 -12.67 0.37 -12.84
C LYS A 84 -12.07 0.11 -14.22
N LEU A 85 -10.77 0.34 -14.37
CA LEU A 85 -10.05 0.22 -15.63
C LEU A 85 -8.98 -0.86 -15.50
N ILE A 86 -9.10 -1.90 -16.32
CA ILE A 86 -8.13 -2.99 -16.39
C ILE A 86 -7.44 -2.88 -17.76
N ASN A 87 -6.31 -2.18 -17.79
CA ASN A 87 -5.44 -2.10 -18.97
C ASN A 87 -4.73 -3.44 -19.18
N LEU A 88 -4.60 -3.83 -20.45
CA LEU A 88 -3.99 -5.07 -20.87
C LEU A 88 -2.77 -4.77 -21.73
N THR A 89 -1.64 -5.38 -21.39
CA THR A 89 -0.47 -5.44 -22.26
C THR A 89 -0.69 -6.46 -23.39
N LEU A 90 0.22 -6.51 -24.37
CA LEU A 90 0.17 -7.57 -25.38
C LEU A 90 0.45 -8.93 -24.73
N GLU A 91 1.36 -8.97 -23.75
CA GLU A 91 1.69 -10.13 -22.95
C GLU A 91 0.48 -10.64 -22.16
N ASP A 92 -0.34 -9.74 -21.62
CA ASP A 92 -1.61 -10.10 -20.98
C ASP A 92 -2.54 -10.79 -21.99
N LEU A 93 -2.70 -10.24 -23.18
CA LEU A 93 -3.56 -10.84 -24.22
C LEU A 93 -3.05 -12.23 -24.63
N TYR A 94 -1.74 -12.40 -24.83
CA TYR A 94 -1.16 -13.71 -25.13
C TYR A 94 -1.41 -14.74 -24.02
N ARG A 95 -1.32 -14.31 -22.75
CA ARG A 95 -1.54 -15.16 -21.57
C ARG A 95 -3.01 -15.57 -21.40
N LEU A 96 -3.92 -14.67 -21.77
CA LEU A 96 -5.37 -14.84 -21.57
C LEU A 96 -6.06 -15.55 -22.73
N LYS A 97 -5.59 -15.37 -23.97
CA LYS A 97 -6.19 -15.97 -25.17
C LYS A 97 -6.45 -17.48 -25.08
N PRO A 98 -5.55 -18.33 -24.54
CA PRO A 98 -5.81 -19.77 -24.46
C PRO A 98 -6.85 -20.18 -23.41
N ILE A 99 -7.15 -19.33 -22.42
CA ILE A 99 -8.01 -19.68 -21.27
C ILE A 99 -9.33 -18.91 -21.24
N VAL A 100 -9.40 -17.75 -21.90
CA VAL A 100 -10.60 -16.91 -21.95
C VAL A 100 -11.23 -17.06 -23.33
N LYS A 101 -12.35 -17.77 -23.38
CA LYS A 101 -13.13 -17.93 -24.62
C LYS A 101 -13.64 -16.57 -25.11
N ASN A 102 -13.54 -16.36 -26.42
CA ASN A 102 -13.97 -15.13 -27.11
C ASN A 102 -13.38 -13.86 -26.50
N ILE A 103 -12.09 -13.88 -26.10
CA ILE A 103 -11.43 -12.73 -25.46
C ILE A 103 -11.55 -11.45 -26.30
N GLU A 104 -11.66 -11.57 -27.62
CA GLU A 104 -11.83 -10.47 -28.56
C GLU A 104 -13.14 -9.68 -28.29
N GLU A 105 -14.21 -10.35 -27.85
CA GLU A 105 -15.47 -9.72 -27.44
C GLU A 105 -15.37 -9.02 -26.07
N LEU A 106 -14.32 -9.39 -25.32
CA LEU A 106 -14.12 -8.95 -23.94
C LEU A 106 -13.14 -7.79 -23.84
N VAL A 107 -12.54 -7.36 -24.95
CA VAL A 107 -11.47 -6.36 -24.98
C VAL A 107 -11.84 -5.25 -25.95
N TYR A 108 -11.55 -4.00 -25.57
CA TYR A 108 -11.67 -2.85 -26.46
C TYR A 108 -10.37 -2.05 -26.51
N LYS A 109 -10.14 -1.35 -27.63
CA LYS A 109 -8.97 -0.50 -27.84
C LYS A 109 -9.34 0.97 -27.68
N LYS A 110 -8.58 1.71 -26.88
CA LYS A 110 -8.74 3.17 -26.72
C LYS A 110 -7.38 3.84 -26.57
N GLY A 111 -7.07 4.81 -27.44
CA GLY A 111 -5.81 5.56 -27.38
C GLY A 111 -4.57 4.66 -27.49
N GLY A 112 -4.61 3.65 -28.36
CA GLY A 112 -3.49 2.72 -28.58
C GLY A 112 -3.33 1.62 -27.53
N LYS A 113 -4.12 1.61 -26.44
CA LYS A 113 -4.08 0.62 -25.36
C LYS A 113 -5.29 -0.32 -25.39
N TYR A 114 -5.12 -1.52 -24.85
CA TYR A 114 -6.18 -2.53 -24.74
C TYR A 114 -6.76 -2.53 -23.32
N PHE A 115 -8.06 -2.74 -23.20
CA PHE A 115 -8.74 -2.77 -21.91
C PHE A 115 -9.77 -3.89 -21.88
N PHE A 116 -9.94 -4.54 -20.73
CA PHE A 116 -11.14 -5.36 -20.54
C PHE A 116 -12.39 -4.50 -20.55
N LEU A 117 -13.43 -5.02 -21.20
CA LEU A 117 -14.78 -4.50 -21.11
C LEU A 117 -15.32 -4.81 -19.71
N LYS A 118 -15.38 -3.77 -18.86
CA LYS A 118 -16.00 -3.82 -17.55
C LYS A 118 -17.05 -2.72 -17.48
N GLU A 119 -18.31 -3.12 -17.32
CA GLU A 119 -19.40 -2.17 -17.18
C GLU A 119 -19.25 -1.33 -15.91
N PRO A 120 -19.63 -0.04 -15.95
CA PRO A 120 -19.66 0.79 -14.76
C PRO A 120 -20.49 0.12 -13.66
N ASN A 121 -19.92 0.01 -12.46
CA ASN A 121 -20.53 -0.57 -11.26
C ASN A 121 -20.80 -2.09 -11.29
N GLN A 122 -20.43 -2.81 -12.34
CA GLN A 122 -20.44 -4.28 -12.33
C GLN A 122 -19.11 -4.83 -11.80
N PRO A 123 -19.11 -5.98 -11.10
CA PRO A 123 -17.86 -6.66 -10.79
C PRO A 123 -17.15 -7.13 -12.07
N CYS A 124 -15.87 -7.43 -11.94
CA CYS A 124 -15.15 -8.14 -12.99
C CYS A 124 -15.86 -9.46 -13.32
N ARG A 125 -16.03 -9.78 -14.60
CA ARG A 125 -16.67 -11.03 -15.07
C ARG A 125 -15.98 -12.31 -14.63
N PHE A 126 -14.71 -12.22 -14.24
CA PHE A 126 -13.95 -13.35 -13.72
C PHE A 126 -14.10 -13.53 -12.21
N LEU A 127 -15.01 -12.79 -11.56
CA LEU A 127 -15.26 -12.89 -10.12
C LEU A 127 -16.35 -13.93 -9.85
N GLU A 128 -16.00 -14.98 -9.13
CA GLU A 128 -16.91 -16.03 -8.67
C GLU A 128 -16.63 -16.34 -7.20
N ASN A 129 -17.65 -16.33 -6.34
CA ASN A 129 -17.52 -16.60 -4.90
C ASN A 129 -16.40 -15.78 -4.21
N ASN A 130 -16.26 -14.50 -4.58
CA ASN A 130 -15.21 -13.57 -4.15
C ASN A 130 -13.77 -13.90 -4.62
N LEU A 131 -13.61 -14.92 -5.45
CA LEU A 131 -12.34 -15.36 -6.01
C LEU A 131 -12.27 -15.08 -7.51
N CYS A 132 -11.06 -14.89 -8.02
CA CYS A 132 -10.84 -14.72 -9.44
C CYS A 132 -10.65 -16.09 -10.10
N ILE A 133 -11.51 -16.47 -11.04
CA ILE A 133 -11.42 -17.77 -11.72
C ILE A 133 -10.18 -17.89 -12.62
N ILE A 134 -9.58 -16.75 -13.03
CA ILE A 134 -8.33 -16.69 -13.79
C ILE A 134 -7.14 -16.25 -12.93
N TYR A 135 -7.14 -16.53 -11.62
CA TYR A 135 -6.16 -15.96 -10.67
C TYR A 135 -4.69 -16.12 -11.13
N GLU A 136 -4.31 -17.29 -11.63
CA GLU A 136 -2.96 -17.60 -12.10
C GLU A 136 -2.59 -16.90 -13.41
N HIS A 137 -3.59 -16.45 -14.19
CA HIS A 137 -3.42 -15.80 -15.49
C HIS A 137 -3.85 -14.33 -15.47
N ARG A 138 -4.04 -13.76 -14.27
CA ARG A 138 -4.44 -12.36 -14.09
C ARG A 138 -3.55 -11.41 -14.90
N PRO A 139 -4.13 -10.33 -15.48
CA PRO A 139 -3.37 -9.26 -16.10
C PRO A 139 -2.36 -8.64 -15.13
N ASP A 140 -1.33 -8.01 -15.67
CA ASP A 140 -0.30 -7.35 -14.86
C ASP A 140 -0.89 -6.31 -13.92
N VAL A 141 -1.85 -5.49 -14.38
CA VAL A 141 -2.54 -4.51 -13.52
C VAL A 141 -3.23 -5.15 -12.31
N CYS A 142 -3.72 -6.38 -12.44
CA CYS A 142 -4.33 -7.13 -11.35
C CYS A 142 -3.29 -7.78 -10.43
N ARG A 143 -2.10 -8.13 -10.94
CA ARG A 143 -0.97 -8.63 -10.14
C ARG A 143 -0.29 -7.52 -9.35
N PHE A 144 -0.23 -6.32 -9.93
CA PHE A 144 0.28 -5.11 -9.29
C PHE A 144 -0.68 -4.54 -8.25
N PHE A 145 -1.89 -5.09 -8.12
CA PHE A 145 -2.78 -4.67 -7.03
C PHE A 145 -2.06 -4.87 -5.68
N PRO A 146 -2.00 -3.84 -4.82
CA PRO A 146 -2.90 -2.69 -4.84
C PRO A 146 -2.20 -1.35 -5.18
N PHE A 147 -1.13 -1.38 -5.97
CA PHE A 147 -0.43 -0.19 -6.44
C PHE A 147 -1.17 0.50 -7.58
N THR A 148 -0.87 1.78 -7.81
CA THR A 148 -1.41 2.55 -8.94
C THR A 148 -1.20 1.79 -10.26
N SER A 149 -2.29 1.56 -10.97
CA SER A 149 -2.43 0.67 -12.13
C SER A 149 -1.77 1.16 -13.42
N ASP A 150 -1.16 2.34 -13.42
CA ASP A 150 -0.54 2.89 -14.61
C ASP A 150 0.97 3.10 -14.39
N PRO A 151 1.79 2.04 -14.58
CA PRO A 151 3.24 2.18 -14.59
C PRO A 151 3.74 3.15 -15.67
N PHE A 152 2.89 3.56 -16.62
CA PHE A 152 3.23 4.46 -17.72
C PHE A 152 2.78 5.92 -17.52
N LYS A 153 1.95 6.23 -16.51
CA LYS A 153 1.64 7.63 -16.13
C LYS A 153 2.63 8.22 -15.14
N CYS A 154 3.47 7.38 -14.57
CA CYS A 154 4.36 7.74 -13.48
C CYS A 154 5.82 7.66 -13.93
N GLN A 155 6.15 8.18 -15.12
CA GLN A 155 7.53 8.21 -15.61
C GLN A 155 8.49 8.92 -14.62
N ASP A 156 7.96 9.81 -13.77
CA ASP A 156 8.72 10.49 -12.70
C ASP A 156 8.15 10.26 -11.28
N GLN A 157 7.22 9.33 -11.09
CA GLN A 157 6.56 9.12 -9.78
C GLN A 157 6.68 7.67 -9.31
N ILE A 158 7.11 7.48 -8.07
CA ILE A 158 7.14 6.14 -7.46
C ILE A 158 5.67 5.66 -7.33
N PRO A 159 5.32 4.46 -7.83
CA PRO A 159 3.96 3.93 -7.71
C PRO A 159 3.49 3.95 -6.26
N LYS A 160 2.33 4.56 -6.03
CA LYS A 160 1.73 4.67 -4.71
C LYS A 160 0.75 3.54 -4.49
N ILE A 161 0.57 3.19 -3.22
CA ILE A 161 -0.49 2.33 -2.75
C ILE A 161 -1.84 3.07 -2.91
N VAL A 162 -2.82 2.44 -3.57
CA VAL A 162 -4.17 3.02 -3.74
C VAL A 162 -5.13 2.32 -2.79
N ASN A 163 -5.56 3.02 -1.74
CA ASN A 163 -6.59 2.50 -0.84
C ASN A 163 -7.95 2.47 -1.55
N TYR A 164 -8.43 1.26 -1.85
CA TYR A 164 -9.80 1.06 -2.32
C TYR A 164 -10.72 0.88 -1.12
N SER A 165 -11.78 1.69 -1.06
CA SER A 165 -12.80 1.60 -0.02
C SER A 165 -13.24 0.14 0.17
N ASN A 166 -13.31 -0.29 1.43
CA ASN A 166 -13.72 -1.63 1.88
C ASN A 166 -12.70 -2.77 1.65
N CYS A 167 -11.51 -2.53 1.09
CA CYS A 167 -10.46 -3.54 1.05
C CYS A 167 -9.55 -3.47 2.29
N ASN A 168 -9.64 -4.45 3.18
CA ASN A 168 -8.81 -4.49 4.40
C ASN A 168 -7.34 -4.85 4.16
N PHE A 169 -6.93 -5.15 2.92
CA PHE A 169 -5.54 -5.49 2.59
C PHE A 169 -4.57 -4.46 3.15
N PHE A 170 -4.87 -3.18 2.93
CA PHE A 170 -4.02 -2.08 3.37
C PHE A 170 -3.98 -1.89 4.87
N ASP A 171 -5.14 -1.97 5.51
CA ASP A 171 -5.22 -1.92 6.98
C ASP A 171 -4.33 -3.02 7.57
N ASN A 172 -4.42 -4.24 7.04
CA ASN A 172 -3.69 -5.39 7.55
C ASN A 172 -2.18 -5.25 7.31
N LEU A 173 -1.78 -4.73 6.14
CA LEU A 173 -0.39 -4.44 5.82
C LEU A 173 0.19 -3.35 6.75
N ILE A 174 -0.48 -2.20 6.87
CA ILE A 174 -0.05 -1.08 7.71
C ILE A 174 0.04 -1.52 9.16
N VAL A 175 -1.00 -2.15 9.68
CA VAL A 175 -1.00 -2.67 11.06
C VAL A 175 0.21 -3.58 11.27
N THR A 176 0.52 -4.45 10.32
CA THR A 176 1.67 -5.35 10.43
C THR A 176 2.99 -4.59 10.46
N ILE A 177 3.22 -3.67 9.53
CA ILE A 177 4.48 -2.92 9.44
C ILE A 177 4.65 -2.00 10.67
N VAL A 178 3.58 -1.35 11.12
CA VAL A 178 3.60 -0.53 12.34
C VAL A 178 3.93 -1.37 13.56
N ILE A 179 3.31 -2.55 13.72
CA ILE A 179 3.62 -3.45 14.85
C ILE A 179 5.08 -3.90 14.80
N VAL A 180 5.61 -4.25 13.63
CA VAL A 180 7.03 -4.59 13.47
C VAL A 180 7.91 -3.39 13.87
N LYS A 181 7.58 -2.18 13.43
CA LYS A 181 8.35 -0.97 13.75
C LYS A 181 8.33 -0.67 15.25
N ILE A 182 7.17 -0.78 15.90
CA ILE A 182 7.01 -0.63 17.34
C ILE A 182 7.89 -1.65 18.08
N LYS A 183 7.79 -2.93 17.70
CA LYS A 183 8.60 -3.99 18.31
C LYS A 183 10.09 -3.79 18.09
N SER A 184 10.52 -3.30 16.93
CA SER A 184 11.93 -2.95 16.68
C SER A 184 12.42 -1.82 17.59
N ILE A 185 11.62 -0.77 17.80
CA ILE A 185 11.97 0.34 18.71
C ILE A 185 12.03 -0.16 20.16
N LEU A 186 11.13 -1.07 20.56
CA LEU A 186 11.17 -1.67 21.88
C LEU A 186 12.40 -2.57 22.05
N LEU A 187 12.72 -3.38 21.05
CA LEU A 187 13.90 -4.25 21.05
C LEU A 187 15.19 -3.44 21.20
N GLU A 188 15.30 -2.31 20.50
CA GLU A 188 16.43 -1.40 20.62
C GLU A 188 16.63 -0.90 22.05
N LYS A 189 15.53 -0.65 22.77
CA LYS A 189 15.57 -0.21 24.17
C LYS A 189 15.86 -1.34 25.15
N THR A 190 15.31 -2.53 24.90
CA THR A 190 15.37 -3.66 25.86
C THR A 190 16.58 -4.57 25.66
N ASN A 191 17.08 -4.69 24.43
CA ASN A 191 18.21 -5.55 24.09
C ASN A 191 18.97 -5.00 22.86
N PRO A 192 19.73 -3.91 23.02
CA PRO A 192 20.48 -3.29 21.93
C PRO A 192 21.56 -4.21 21.36
N GLU A 193 22.15 -5.10 22.17
CA GLU A 193 23.16 -6.06 21.72
C GLU A 193 22.61 -7.07 20.72
N LEU A 194 21.40 -7.59 20.97
CA LEU A 194 20.74 -8.49 20.03
C LEU A 194 20.42 -7.76 18.71
N LEU A 195 19.99 -6.50 18.78
CA LEU A 195 19.76 -5.70 17.58
C LEU A 195 21.06 -5.49 16.79
N ALA A 196 22.17 -5.19 17.45
CA ALA A 196 23.48 -5.06 16.82
C ALA A 196 23.91 -6.36 16.10
N LYS A 197 23.74 -7.52 16.74
CA LYS A 197 23.99 -8.82 16.13
C LYS A 197 23.11 -9.06 14.90
N ILE A 198 21.82 -8.74 14.97
CA ILE A 198 20.91 -8.85 13.82
C ILE A 198 21.39 -7.97 12.66
N GLU A 199 21.83 -6.75 12.92
CA GLU A 199 22.38 -5.86 11.90
C GLU A 199 23.69 -6.39 11.30
N GLU A 200 24.54 -7.04 12.10
CA GLU A 200 25.74 -7.72 11.60
C GLU A 200 25.37 -8.88 10.67
N TYR A 201 24.46 -9.77 11.08
CA TYR A 201 23.97 -10.87 10.24
C TYR A 201 23.36 -10.37 8.92
N LYS A 202 22.62 -9.25 8.94
CA LYS A 202 22.07 -8.67 7.71
C LYS A 202 23.15 -8.28 6.71
N LYS A 203 24.31 -7.77 7.18
CA LYS A 203 25.44 -7.43 6.30
C LYS A 203 26.02 -8.67 5.63
N ILE A 204 26.07 -9.79 6.36
CA ILE A 204 26.59 -11.06 5.84
C ILE A 204 25.64 -11.64 4.78
N ILE A 205 24.33 -11.61 5.04
CA ILE A 205 23.33 -12.23 4.14
C ILE A 205 23.04 -11.35 2.91
N TYR A 206 23.08 -10.02 3.05
CA TYR A 206 22.73 -9.07 1.99
C TYR A 206 23.80 -7.99 1.78
N PRO A 207 25.04 -8.36 1.42
CA PRO A 207 26.16 -7.40 1.33
C PRO A 207 25.91 -6.28 0.31
N GLU A 208 25.36 -6.61 -0.86
CA GLU A 208 25.08 -5.64 -1.94
C GLU A 208 24.01 -4.59 -1.57
N ALA A 209 23.01 -4.99 -0.79
CA ALA A 209 21.96 -4.08 -0.33
C ALA A 209 22.49 -3.06 0.69
N TYR A 210 23.53 -3.44 1.45
CA TYR A 210 24.18 -2.57 2.42
C TYR A 210 25.07 -1.51 1.76
N GLU A 211 25.89 -1.90 0.78
CA GLU A 211 26.73 -0.97 0.02
C GLU A 211 25.94 0.11 -0.74
N LYS A 212 24.77 -0.24 -1.29
CA LYS A 212 23.88 0.74 -1.93
C LYS A 212 23.27 1.72 -0.92
N ARG A 213 22.94 1.24 0.29
CA ARG A 213 22.32 2.08 1.33
C ARG A 213 23.32 3.03 2.00
N SER A 214 24.58 2.63 2.15
CA SER A 214 25.66 3.52 2.63
C SER A 214 26.04 4.62 1.63
N LYS A 215 25.70 4.45 0.35
CA LYS A 215 25.95 5.43 -0.72
C LYS A 215 24.80 6.43 -0.94
N LEU A 216 23.60 6.17 -0.41
CA LEU A 216 22.49 7.12 -0.39
C LEU A 216 22.79 8.19 0.67
N ASN A 217 22.93 9.45 0.26
CA ASN A 217 23.31 10.50 1.20
C ASN A 217 22.11 10.88 2.10
N ASN A 218 22.38 11.29 3.34
CA ASN A 218 21.34 11.67 4.29
C ASN A 218 20.47 12.85 3.79
N GLN A 219 20.96 13.68 2.86
CA GLN A 219 20.20 14.80 2.31
C GLN A 219 19.14 14.33 1.29
N GLU A 220 19.40 13.30 0.48
CA GLU A 220 18.45 12.70 -0.47
C GLU A 220 17.31 12.00 0.27
N ILE A 221 17.62 11.29 1.36
CA ILE A 221 16.63 10.66 2.23
C ILE A 221 15.77 11.74 2.92
N GLN A 222 16.38 12.82 3.42
CA GLN A 222 15.65 13.93 4.03
C GLN A 222 14.82 14.73 3.00
N GLN A 223 15.30 14.88 1.77
CA GLN A 223 14.56 15.55 0.69
C GLN A 223 13.33 14.72 0.27
N LEU A 224 13.45 13.39 0.20
CA LEU A 224 12.32 12.49 -0.04
C LEU A 224 11.26 12.55 1.08
N ILE A 225 11.71 12.64 2.35
CA ILE A 225 10.84 12.79 3.52
C ILE A 225 10.17 14.18 3.55
N LYS A 226 10.92 15.25 3.24
CA LYS A 226 10.45 16.64 3.26
C LYS A 226 9.45 16.93 2.13
N ASN A 227 9.67 16.35 0.95
CA ASN A 227 8.72 16.43 -0.17
C ASN A 227 7.39 15.70 0.12
N GLN A 228 7.37 14.78 1.10
CA GLN A 228 6.15 14.11 1.57
C GLN A 228 5.51 14.80 2.80
N SER A 229 6.26 15.58 3.58
CA SER A 229 5.74 16.24 4.80
C SER A 229 4.81 17.42 4.51
N LEU A 230 4.83 17.97 3.29
CA LEU A 230 3.94 19.06 2.84
C LEU A 230 2.45 18.66 2.74
N LEU A 231 2.09 17.42 3.07
CA LEU A 231 0.78 16.84 2.76
C LEU A 231 -0.21 16.76 3.94
N LEU A 232 0.17 16.92 5.22
CA LEU A 232 -0.65 16.39 6.33
C LEU A 232 -0.62 17.15 7.68
N ASP A 233 -0.94 18.44 7.70
CA ASP A 233 -1.19 19.22 8.93
C ASP A 233 -2.68 19.25 9.34
N VAL A 234 -3.34 18.12 9.66
CA VAL A 234 -4.65 18.15 10.38
C VAL A 234 -4.94 16.81 11.06
N LEU A 235 -4.55 16.60 12.33
CA LEU A 235 -5.06 15.49 13.17
C LEU A 235 -5.01 15.81 14.68
N ASP A 236 -5.58 16.95 15.10
CA ASP A 236 -5.66 17.32 16.53
C ASP A 236 -6.95 16.87 17.24
N ASP A 237 -8.11 16.79 16.59
CA ASP A 237 -9.38 16.78 17.33
C ASP A 237 -9.97 15.42 17.75
N ASN A 238 -9.17 14.36 17.92
CA ASN A 238 -9.77 13.02 18.13
C ASN A 238 -9.07 12.11 19.13
N PHE A 239 -8.49 12.70 20.16
CA PHE A 239 -8.04 11.94 21.30
C PHE A 239 -8.35 12.78 22.54
N GLU A 240 -9.64 12.75 22.88
CA GLU A 240 -10.09 12.79 24.26
C GLU A 240 -10.02 11.38 24.84
#